data_AF-A0A1V6IU97-F1
#
_entry.id   AF-A0A1V6IU97-F1
#
_cell.length_a   1.000
_cell.length_b   1.000
_cell.length_c   1.000
_cell.angle_alpha   90.00
_cell.angle_beta   90.00
_cell.angle_gamma   90.00
#
_symmetry.space_group_name_H-M   'P 1'
#
loop_
_entity.id
_entity.type
_entity.pdbx_description
1 polymer ?
#
loop_
_entity_poly.entity_id
_entity_poly.type
_entity_poly.pdbx_seq_one_letter_code
_entity_poly.pdbx_strand_id
1 'polypeptide(L)'
;MDECAVNVLKVEIAMDGNRDDEIKFDDPNDTKYLFWVNDDIDVISGGKEDDKKSGTPNCNDNVITCKRDLEDFTRLHIRMDNNTANLSGITYWMKFENSISGSPSVNIFEAINQNLDYIKNDSIADQQIQKKKIITVGSSEEQLPSQYIKTGDQVSPFILEGKTAGKADLTIIVKVDGNDVCKKAVQLDLRPISEFCQEFVASITSDDNVSTTVSQDGTYTYTPEKDEYVLYVHGWRMADWEKDRWTETVFKRLWWQGYKGHVGGFQWPTLGLQRPYNQSELRAWNSAQALKNLITSLNSSYPGQVRVIAHSMGNVVVGEALRLCSSSVVHTHLAAQAALPAHCYDNTISNYWSNFRTPNVYGYYTSGQFPDVPYLAGNSSKADNLVQYYNARDYALRKWEFNNRNFKPDRLNKYHYTEGDANVDTYAPASGDRFYYQESLITQRTMVFPVNRYEIFARSAQSRSRALGCESSVAGFGIHRNLQGFDYNDSSYSHSREFRGCTT
;
A
#
# COMPACT_ATOMS: atom_id res chain seq x y z
N MET A 1 -59.85 22.56 -29.34
CA MET A 1 -58.63 21.73 -29.31
C MET A 1 -58.44 21.37 -27.87
N ASP A 2 -58.45 20.09 -27.55
CA ASP A 2 -58.22 19.64 -26.19
C ASP A 2 -56.71 19.52 -26.00
N GLU A 3 -56.17 20.32 -25.07
CA GLU A 3 -54.75 20.28 -24.73
C GLU A 3 -54.50 19.10 -23.78
N CYS A 4 -53.75 18.11 -24.25
CA CYS A 4 -53.29 17.00 -23.41
C CYS A 4 -52.00 17.38 -22.71
N ALA A 5 -52.05 17.59 -21.39
CA ALA A 5 -50.86 17.85 -20.58
C ALA A 5 -50.06 16.54 -20.41
N VAL A 6 -48.91 16.45 -21.07
CA VAL A 6 -47.98 15.31 -20.93
C VAL A 6 -46.95 15.64 -19.84
N ASN A 7 -47.13 15.04 -18.66
CA ASN A 7 -46.13 15.10 -17.58
C ASN A 7 -45.13 13.96 -17.76
N VAL A 8 -43.84 14.30 -17.88
CA VAL A 8 -42.75 13.31 -17.89
C VAL A 8 -42.25 13.13 -16.46
N LEU A 9 -42.39 11.92 -15.91
CA LEU A 9 -41.90 11.58 -14.58
C LEU A 9 -40.48 11.01 -14.67
N LYS A 10 -39.53 11.58 -13.92
CA LYS A 10 -38.10 11.27 -14.04
C LYS A 10 -37.41 11.13 -12.69
N VAL A 11 -36.68 10.03 -12.55
CA VAL A 11 -35.64 9.80 -11.54
C VAL A 11 -34.33 9.52 -12.25
N GLU A 12 -33.23 9.96 -11.67
CA GLU A 12 -31.88 9.68 -12.14
C GLU A 12 -31.01 9.14 -11.01
N ILE A 13 -30.12 8.21 -11.36
CA ILE A 13 -29.13 7.60 -10.47
C ILE A 13 -27.82 7.48 -11.25
N ALA A 14 -26.69 7.81 -10.63
CA ALA A 14 -25.36 7.79 -11.24
C ALA A 14 -24.25 7.61 -10.21
N MET A 15 -23.10 7.13 -10.67
CA MET A 15 -21.86 6.94 -9.89
C MET A 15 -20.68 7.43 -10.73
N ASP A 16 -19.54 7.71 -10.12
CA ASP A 16 -18.31 8.18 -10.79
C ASP A 16 -17.65 7.05 -11.61
N GLY A 17 -18.20 6.79 -12.80
CA GLY A 17 -17.97 5.57 -13.56
C GLY A 17 -16.58 5.49 -14.17
N ASN A 18 -16.02 6.65 -14.51
CA ASN A 18 -14.72 6.81 -15.15
C ASN A 18 -13.62 7.24 -14.16
N ARG A 19 -13.93 7.58 -12.91
CA ARG A 19 -13.01 8.10 -11.88
C ARG A 19 -12.37 9.42 -12.27
N ASP A 20 -13.20 10.38 -12.71
CA ASP A 20 -12.81 11.76 -13.06
C ASP A 20 -13.13 12.80 -11.98
N ASP A 21 -13.58 12.36 -10.80
CA ASP A 21 -14.10 13.15 -9.67
C ASP A 21 -15.48 13.82 -9.90
N GLU A 22 -16.05 13.79 -11.10
CA GLU A 22 -17.40 14.31 -11.40
C GLU A 22 -18.45 13.18 -11.45
N ILE A 23 -19.75 13.53 -11.37
CA ILE A 23 -20.86 12.57 -11.58
C ILE A 23 -21.92 13.25 -12.45
N LYS A 24 -22.20 12.65 -13.60
CA LYS A 24 -23.06 13.19 -14.66
C LYS A 24 -24.12 12.16 -15.04
N PHE A 25 -25.39 12.44 -14.74
CA PHE A 25 -26.50 11.50 -14.96
C PHE A 25 -26.75 11.12 -16.43
N ASP A 26 -26.16 11.85 -17.37
CA ASP A 26 -26.20 11.64 -18.81
C ASP A 26 -24.89 11.11 -19.42
N ASP A 27 -23.81 10.95 -18.65
CA ASP A 27 -22.58 10.32 -19.14
C ASP A 27 -22.73 8.77 -19.15
N PRO A 28 -22.53 8.09 -20.29
CA PRO A 28 -22.60 6.63 -20.38
C PRO A 28 -21.58 5.89 -19.49
N ASN A 29 -20.51 6.54 -19.07
CA ASN A 29 -19.58 5.98 -18.10
C ASN A 29 -20.22 5.89 -16.71
N ASP A 30 -20.92 6.93 -16.28
CA ASP A 30 -21.51 7.06 -14.94
C ASP A 30 -22.78 6.23 -14.73
N THR A 31 -23.25 5.57 -15.79
CA THR A 31 -24.29 4.52 -15.72
C THR A 31 -23.76 3.12 -15.34
N LYS A 32 -22.47 2.99 -15.06
CA LYS A 32 -21.82 1.74 -14.61
C LYS A 32 -20.67 2.04 -13.64
N TYR A 33 -20.42 1.16 -12.68
CA TYR A 33 -19.26 1.27 -11.80
C TYR A 33 -18.69 -0.11 -11.44
N LEU A 34 -17.38 -0.18 -11.28
CA LEU A 34 -16.65 -1.35 -10.77
C LEU A 34 -16.10 -0.96 -9.40
N PHE A 35 -16.36 -1.77 -8.39
CA PHE A 35 -15.91 -1.48 -7.02
C PHE A 35 -15.73 -2.78 -6.23
N TRP A 36 -15.27 -2.67 -4.99
CA TRP A 36 -15.03 -3.82 -4.13
C TRP A 36 -16.04 -3.94 -2.99
N VAL A 37 -16.00 -5.09 -2.32
CA VAL A 37 -16.71 -5.37 -1.07
C VAL A 37 -15.85 -4.89 0.10
N ASN A 38 -16.46 -4.21 1.08
CA ASN A 38 -15.79 -3.78 2.32
C ASN A 38 -15.67 -4.99 3.29
N ASP A 39 -14.74 -5.89 2.98
CA ASP A 39 -14.51 -7.16 3.69
C ASP A 39 -13.39 -7.14 4.73
N ASP A 40 -12.65 -6.03 4.85
CA ASP A 40 -11.71 -5.77 5.94
C ASP A 40 -12.37 -5.36 7.26
N ILE A 41 -11.52 -5.11 8.27
CA ILE A 41 -11.91 -4.91 9.67
C ILE A 41 -11.14 -3.71 10.22
N ASP A 42 -11.50 -2.54 9.71
CA ASP A 42 -10.91 -1.27 10.12
C ASP A 42 -11.33 -0.88 11.54
N VAL A 43 -10.36 -0.48 12.35
CA VAL A 43 -10.52 -0.31 13.79
C VAL A 43 -9.73 0.86 14.34
N ILE A 44 -10.12 1.34 15.52
CA ILE A 44 -9.27 2.19 16.36
C ILE A 44 -8.68 1.35 17.49
N SER A 45 -7.36 1.12 17.45
CA SER A 45 -6.59 0.35 18.44
C SER A 45 -5.59 1.25 19.14
N GLY A 46 -5.75 1.46 20.46
CA GLY A 46 -4.85 2.33 21.23
C GLY A 46 -4.84 3.80 20.76
N GLY A 47 -5.97 4.29 20.24
CA GLY A 47 -6.11 5.66 19.71
C GLY A 47 -5.52 5.87 18.31
N LYS A 48 -5.33 4.79 17.55
CA LYS A 48 -4.77 4.79 16.18
C LYS A 48 -5.61 3.92 15.28
N GLU A 49 -5.77 4.32 14.03
CA GLU A 49 -6.40 3.49 13.00
C GLU A 49 -5.48 2.32 12.65
N ASP A 50 -6.06 1.17 12.33
CA ASP A 50 -5.37 -0.04 11.86
C ASP A 50 -6.43 -1.04 11.36
N ASP A 51 -5.97 -2.15 10.78
CA ASP A 51 -6.83 -3.28 10.38
C ASP A 51 -6.71 -4.46 11.37
N LYS A 52 -7.60 -5.46 11.28
CA LYS A 52 -7.56 -6.72 12.04
C LYS A 52 -7.81 -7.95 11.18
N LYS A 53 -7.00 -8.99 11.41
CA LYS A 53 -7.18 -10.34 10.86
C LYS A 53 -8.59 -10.95 11.01
N SER A 54 -9.32 -10.64 12.09
CA SER A 54 -10.53 -11.37 12.46
C SER A 54 -11.48 -10.56 13.33
N GLY A 55 -12.78 -10.69 13.05
CA GLY A 55 -13.87 -9.94 13.65
C GLY A 55 -15.09 -9.96 12.73
N THR A 56 -15.98 -8.99 12.88
CA THR A 56 -17.05 -8.72 11.92
C THR A 56 -16.49 -7.80 10.83
N PRO A 57 -16.59 -8.13 9.53
CA PRO A 57 -16.23 -7.22 8.44
C PRO A 57 -17.10 -5.96 8.46
N ASN A 58 -16.55 -4.81 8.08
CA ASN A 58 -17.23 -3.51 8.16
C ASN A 58 -18.61 -3.52 7.46
N CYS A 59 -18.71 -4.12 6.26
CA CYS A 59 -19.99 -4.27 5.53
C CYS A 59 -21.10 -5.07 6.28
N ASN A 60 -20.77 -5.73 7.39
CA ASN A 60 -21.70 -6.50 8.23
C ASN A 60 -22.20 -5.76 9.47
N ASP A 61 -21.81 -4.51 9.70
CA ASP A 61 -22.40 -3.66 10.75
C ASP A 61 -23.33 -2.55 10.21
N ASN A 62 -23.45 -1.43 10.92
CA ASN A 62 -24.34 -0.29 10.64
C ASN A 62 -23.64 1.07 10.78
N VAL A 63 -22.32 1.10 10.94
CA VAL A 63 -21.50 2.28 11.27
C VAL A 63 -20.40 2.46 10.21
N ILE A 64 -19.62 3.53 10.38
CA ILE A 64 -18.31 3.67 9.74
C ILE A 64 -17.34 3.80 10.92
N THR A 65 -16.39 2.88 11.05
CA THR A 65 -15.65 2.66 12.30
C THR A 65 -14.56 3.71 12.52
N CYS A 66 -13.90 4.17 11.45
CA CYS A 66 -12.87 5.20 11.50
C CYS A 66 -12.73 5.90 10.12
N LYS A 67 -11.79 6.84 9.96
CA LYS A 67 -11.58 7.54 8.67
C LYS A 67 -10.92 6.62 7.64
N ARG A 68 -10.22 5.58 8.07
CA ARG A 68 -9.65 4.57 7.16
C ARG A 68 -10.74 3.75 6.45
N ASP A 69 -11.80 3.38 7.16
CA ASP A 69 -12.98 2.66 6.63
C ASP A 69 -13.64 3.42 5.47
N LEU A 70 -13.49 4.75 5.41
CA LEU A 70 -13.95 5.58 4.29
C LEU A 70 -13.21 5.31 2.97
N GLU A 71 -12.05 4.64 2.98
CA GLU A 71 -11.38 4.16 1.77
C GLU A 71 -12.24 3.12 1.02
N ASP A 72 -13.23 2.51 1.67
CA ASP A 72 -14.11 1.47 1.13
C ASP A 72 -15.50 1.96 0.72
N PHE A 73 -15.69 3.30 0.68
CA PHE A 73 -16.94 3.92 0.29
C PHE A 73 -16.81 4.66 -1.03
N THR A 74 -17.80 4.47 -1.92
CA THR A 74 -17.94 5.21 -3.18
C THR A 74 -19.20 6.07 -3.18
N ARG A 75 -19.24 7.09 -4.04
CA ARG A 75 -20.36 8.02 -4.18
C ARG A 75 -21.49 7.44 -5.00
N LEU A 76 -22.72 7.69 -4.57
CA LEU A 76 -23.94 7.44 -5.31
C LEU A 76 -24.81 8.70 -5.30
N HIS A 77 -25.16 9.22 -6.47
CA HIS A 77 -26.02 10.39 -6.57
C HIS A 77 -27.40 10.00 -7.10
N ILE A 78 -28.45 10.55 -6.50
CA ILE A 78 -29.85 10.44 -6.98
C ILE A 78 -30.40 11.84 -7.22
N ARG A 79 -31.07 12.07 -8.35
CA ARG A 79 -31.78 13.32 -8.66
C ARG A 79 -33.24 13.03 -9.01
N MET A 80 -34.14 13.77 -8.37
CA MET A 80 -35.59 13.74 -8.64
C MET A 80 -36.01 15.00 -9.39
N ASP A 81 -36.76 14.85 -10.48
CA ASP A 81 -37.31 16.01 -11.18
C ASP A 81 -38.47 16.65 -10.39
N ASN A 82 -38.66 17.95 -10.61
CA ASN A 82 -39.68 18.72 -9.93
C ASN A 82 -41.12 18.23 -10.15
N ASN A 83 -41.47 17.67 -11.32
CA ASN A 83 -42.83 17.19 -11.57
C ASN A 83 -43.12 15.93 -10.75
N THR A 84 -42.19 14.98 -10.71
CA THR A 84 -42.33 13.76 -9.90
C THR A 84 -42.30 14.06 -8.41
N ALA A 85 -41.38 14.92 -7.96
CA ALA A 85 -41.20 15.24 -6.55
C ALA A 85 -42.42 15.92 -5.88
N ASN A 86 -43.30 16.54 -6.67
CA ASN A 86 -44.51 17.22 -6.19
C ASN A 86 -45.77 16.32 -6.14
N LEU A 87 -45.65 15.03 -6.50
CA LEU A 87 -46.78 14.09 -6.43
C LEU A 87 -47.08 13.69 -4.97
N SER A 88 -48.36 13.70 -4.60
CA SER A 88 -48.83 13.14 -3.33
C SER A 88 -48.66 11.61 -3.31
N GLY A 89 -48.39 11.03 -2.12
CA GLY A 89 -48.26 9.58 -1.98
C GLY A 89 -46.95 8.98 -2.52
N ILE A 90 -45.96 9.83 -2.84
CA ILE A 90 -44.67 9.39 -3.37
C ILE A 90 -43.81 8.64 -2.33
N THR A 91 -43.22 7.53 -2.76
CA THR A 91 -42.24 6.75 -1.99
C THR A 91 -41.09 6.28 -2.88
N TYR A 92 -39.93 6.08 -2.28
CA TYR A 92 -38.68 5.73 -2.96
C TYR A 92 -38.20 4.35 -2.50
N TRP A 93 -37.80 3.50 -3.44
CA TRP A 93 -37.44 2.11 -3.20
C TRP A 93 -36.20 1.73 -4.00
N MET A 94 -35.34 0.90 -3.45
CA MET A 94 -34.14 0.41 -4.14
C MET A 94 -34.10 -1.11 -4.18
N LYS A 95 -33.59 -1.67 -5.27
CA LYS A 95 -33.22 -3.10 -5.39
C LYS A 95 -32.12 -3.30 -6.43
N PHE A 96 -31.47 -4.45 -6.37
CA PHE A 96 -30.77 -5.03 -7.50
C PHE A 96 -31.76 -5.84 -8.37
N GLU A 97 -31.77 -5.55 -9.66
CA GLU A 97 -32.43 -6.37 -10.68
C GLU A 97 -31.45 -6.72 -11.82
N ASN A 98 -31.89 -7.53 -12.79
CA ASN A 98 -31.08 -7.92 -13.96
C ASN A 98 -29.70 -8.53 -13.61
N SER A 99 -29.63 -9.43 -12.62
CA SER A 99 -28.35 -10.04 -12.20
C SER A 99 -27.66 -10.76 -13.35
N ILE A 100 -26.39 -10.40 -13.57
CA ILE A 100 -25.46 -11.00 -14.52
C ILE A 100 -24.62 -12.07 -13.83
N SER A 101 -24.22 -11.83 -12.57
CA SER A 101 -23.47 -12.78 -11.76
C SER A 101 -23.68 -12.56 -10.26
N GLY A 102 -23.63 -13.64 -9.48
CA GLY A 102 -23.76 -13.58 -8.02
C GLY A 102 -25.10 -12.99 -7.55
N SER A 103 -25.06 -12.43 -6.34
CA SER A 103 -26.19 -11.75 -5.70
C SER A 103 -25.63 -10.52 -4.96
N PRO A 104 -25.36 -9.42 -5.68
CA PRO A 104 -24.74 -8.27 -5.07
C PRO A 104 -25.67 -7.59 -4.07
N SER A 105 -25.07 -6.96 -3.08
CA SER A 105 -25.76 -6.11 -2.11
C SER A 105 -24.84 -5.00 -1.65
N VAL A 106 -25.43 -3.86 -1.27
CA VAL A 106 -24.72 -2.67 -0.79
C VAL A 106 -25.36 -2.14 0.48
N ASN A 107 -24.59 -1.47 1.32
CA ASN A 107 -25.13 -0.65 2.39
C ASN A 107 -25.10 0.82 1.96
N ILE A 108 -26.22 1.54 2.09
CA ILE A 108 -26.35 2.95 1.70
C ILE A 108 -26.27 3.83 2.95
N PHE A 109 -25.47 4.90 2.89
CA PHE A 109 -25.29 5.89 3.94
C PHE A 109 -25.51 7.30 3.39
N GLU A 110 -25.94 8.23 4.25
CA GLU A 110 -26.02 9.66 3.91
C GLU A 110 -24.61 10.23 3.70
N ALA A 111 -24.39 10.97 2.61
CA ALA A 111 -23.13 11.67 2.40
C ALA A 111 -23.19 13.09 2.99
N ILE A 112 -22.11 13.56 3.62
CA ILE A 112 -21.99 14.94 4.11
C ILE A 112 -22.06 15.95 2.96
N ASN A 113 -21.48 15.63 1.80
CA ASN A 113 -21.56 16.43 0.59
C ASN A 113 -21.48 15.57 -0.69
N GLN A 114 -21.37 16.21 -1.86
CA GLN A 114 -21.40 15.53 -3.17
C GLN A 114 -20.02 15.03 -3.66
N ASN A 115 -18.93 15.37 -2.96
CA ASN A 115 -17.55 15.22 -3.41
C ASN A 115 -16.85 14.06 -2.69
N LEU A 116 -15.62 13.72 -3.10
CA LEU A 116 -14.72 12.84 -2.33
C LEU A 116 -14.10 13.52 -1.09
N ASP A 117 -14.70 14.60 -0.58
CA ASP A 117 -14.18 15.33 0.59
C ASP A 117 -14.18 14.45 1.85
N TYR A 118 -14.99 13.39 1.91
CA TYR A 118 -14.96 12.42 3.00
C TYR A 118 -13.65 11.60 3.07
N ILE A 119 -12.88 11.53 1.97
CA ILE A 119 -11.50 10.99 1.96
C ILE A 119 -10.46 12.12 1.92
N LYS A 120 -10.76 13.22 1.21
CA LYS A 120 -9.82 14.31 0.92
C LYS A 120 -9.77 15.44 1.97
N ASN A 121 -10.68 15.46 2.95
CA ASN A 121 -10.78 16.52 3.96
C ASN A 121 -11.08 15.96 5.36
N ASP A 122 -10.17 16.19 6.30
CA ASP A 122 -10.21 15.59 7.64
C ASP A 122 -11.47 15.95 8.45
N SER A 123 -11.96 17.19 8.30
CA SER A 123 -13.16 17.67 8.99
C SER A 123 -14.46 17.14 8.39
N ILE A 124 -14.47 16.84 7.09
CA ILE A 124 -15.61 16.17 6.44
C ILE A 124 -15.60 14.68 6.78
N ALA A 125 -14.42 14.05 6.80
CA ALA A 125 -14.24 12.67 7.26
C ALA A 125 -14.75 12.48 8.69
N ASP A 126 -14.39 13.36 9.63
CA ASP A 126 -14.87 13.34 11.03
C ASP A 126 -16.41 13.42 11.15
N GLN A 127 -17.06 14.15 10.25
CA GLN A 127 -18.53 14.22 10.20
C GLN A 127 -19.13 12.98 9.53
N GLN A 128 -18.48 12.45 8.49
CA GLN A 128 -18.95 11.29 7.75
C GLN A 128 -18.96 10.02 8.61
N ILE A 129 -17.94 9.80 9.46
CA ILE A 129 -17.89 8.63 10.37
C ILE A 129 -19.00 8.62 11.43
N GLN A 130 -19.65 9.77 11.69
CA GLN A 130 -20.82 9.82 12.59
C GLN A 130 -22.10 9.28 11.94
N LYS A 131 -22.15 9.20 10.61
CA LYS A 131 -23.31 8.67 9.88
C LYS A 131 -23.50 7.17 10.17
N LYS A 132 -24.70 6.70 9.85
CA LYS A 132 -25.14 5.32 10.06
C LYS A 132 -25.82 4.82 8.79
N LYS A 133 -25.81 3.51 8.61
CA LYS A 133 -26.46 2.86 7.48
C LYS A 133 -27.95 3.22 7.46
N ILE A 134 -28.43 3.65 6.31
CA ILE A 134 -29.84 3.94 6.04
C ILE A 134 -30.58 2.64 5.73
N ILE A 135 -30.09 1.90 4.73
CA ILE A 135 -30.63 0.62 4.26
C ILE A 135 -29.51 -0.30 3.76
N THR A 136 -29.76 -1.60 3.74
CA THR A 136 -29.00 -2.59 2.94
C THR A 136 -29.85 -2.91 1.71
N VAL A 137 -29.34 -2.73 0.51
CA VAL A 137 -30.06 -3.02 -0.75
C VAL A 137 -29.59 -4.35 -1.31
N GLY A 138 -30.52 -5.31 -1.43
CA GLY A 138 -30.32 -6.61 -2.10
C GLY A 138 -31.26 -6.77 -3.29
N SER A 139 -31.70 -8.00 -3.59
CA SER A 139 -32.65 -8.27 -4.68
C SER A 139 -34.12 -7.96 -4.35
N SER A 140 -34.44 -7.77 -3.07
CA SER A 140 -35.76 -7.31 -2.60
C SER A 140 -35.88 -5.78 -2.70
N GLU A 141 -37.12 -5.28 -2.75
CA GLU A 141 -37.39 -3.84 -2.69
C GLU A 141 -37.28 -3.32 -1.26
N GLU A 142 -36.33 -2.42 -1.05
CA GLU A 142 -36.02 -1.81 0.24
C GLU A 142 -36.36 -0.32 0.20
N GLN A 143 -37.15 0.17 1.15
CA GLN A 143 -37.65 1.54 1.11
C GLN A 143 -36.55 2.53 1.52
N LEU A 144 -36.21 3.47 0.62
CA LEU A 144 -35.33 4.59 0.92
C LEU A 144 -36.15 5.72 1.58
N PRO A 145 -35.87 6.13 2.83
CA PRO A 145 -36.69 7.12 3.51
C PRO A 145 -36.66 8.49 2.80
N SER A 146 -37.85 9.03 2.49
CA SER A 146 -38.03 10.25 1.69
C SER A 146 -37.30 11.48 2.23
N GLN A 147 -36.96 11.53 3.53
CA GLN A 147 -36.18 12.61 4.14
C GLN A 147 -34.76 12.77 3.55
N TYR A 148 -34.21 11.73 2.92
CA TYR A 148 -32.90 11.77 2.26
C TYR A 148 -32.98 12.15 0.78
N ILE A 149 -34.17 12.23 0.19
CA ILE A 149 -34.38 12.62 -1.20
C ILE A 149 -34.74 14.10 -1.26
N LYS A 150 -33.85 14.89 -1.88
CA LYS A 150 -34.07 16.29 -2.16
C LYS A 150 -34.98 16.47 -3.38
N THR A 151 -35.83 17.48 -3.31
CA THR A 151 -36.67 17.95 -4.41
C THR A 151 -35.99 19.11 -5.15
N GLY A 152 -36.64 19.74 -6.13
CA GLY A 152 -36.07 20.94 -6.76
C GLY A 152 -35.00 20.67 -7.82
N ASP A 153 -35.02 19.50 -8.49
CA ASP A 153 -33.94 19.02 -9.37
C ASP A 153 -32.56 18.92 -8.66
N GLN A 154 -32.54 18.90 -7.33
CA GLN A 154 -31.31 18.83 -6.54
C GLN A 154 -30.74 17.41 -6.45
N VAL A 155 -29.42 17.33 -6.36
CA VAL A 155 -28.70 16.08 -6.09
C VAL A 155 -28.84 15.71 -4.62
N SER A 156 -29.31 14.48 -4.40
CA SER A 156 -29.30 13.75 -3.13
C SER A 156 -28.03 12.88 -3.09
N PRO A 157 -26.98 13.28 -2.35
CA PRO A 157 -25.73 12.53 -2.31
C PRO A 157 -25.78 11.45 -1.23
N PHE A 158 -25.34 10.26 -1.62
CA PHE A 158 -25.13 9.11 -0.75
C PHE A 158 -23.70 8.62 -0.94
N ILE A 159 -23.21 7.87 0.05
CA ILE A 159 -22.10 6.95 -0.15
C ILE A 159 -22.59 5.53 0.06
N LEU A 160 -21.91 4.57 -0.58
CA LEU A 160 -22.17 3.14 -0.41
C LEU A 160 -20.88 2.36 -0.26
N GLU A 161 -20.99 1.24 0.44
CA GLU A 161 -19.99 0.18 0.52
C GLU A 161 -20.57 -1.11 -0.09
N GLY A 162 -19.72 -1.92 -0.71
CA GLY A 162 -20.10 -3.26 -1.17
C GLY A 162 -20.24 -4.24 -0.01
N LYS A 163 -21.30 -5.04 0.01
CA LYS A 163 -21.58 -6.04 1.06
C LYS A 163 -21.50 -7.49 0.57
N THR A 164 -21.97 -7.76 -0.64
CA THR A 164 -21.78 -9.06 -1.31
C THR A 164 -21.37 -8.85 -2.76
N ALA A 165 -20.48 -9.70 -3.24
CA ALA A 165 -19.99 -9.66 -4.61
C ALA A 165 -21.06 -10.12 -5.63
N GLY A 166 -20.93 -9.63 -6.85
CA GLY A 166 -21.83 -9.91 -7.97
C GLY A 166 -21.98 -8.69 -8.88
N LYS A 167 -22.64 -8.89 -10.01
CA LYS A 167 -22.87 -7.87 -11.02
C LYS A 167 -24.34 -7.79 -11.39
N ALA A 168 -24.96 -6.63 -11.19
CA ALA A 168 -26.38 -6.40 -11.42
C ALA A 168 -26.70 -4.90 -11.55
N ASP A 169 -27.95 -4.58 -11.89
CA ASP A 169 -28.42 -3.20 -12.03
C ASP A 169 -28.99 -2.69 -10.69
N LEU A 170 -28.26 -1.78 -10.02
CA LEU A 170 -28.74 -1.08 -8.82
C LEU A 170 -29.78 -0.04 -9.25
N THR A 171 -31.03 -0.26 -8.87
CA THR A 171 -32.20 0.45 -9.40
C THR A 171 -32.88 1.26 -8.32
N ILE A 172 -33.12 2.55 -8.60
CA ILE A 172 -34.04 3.41 -7.84
C ILE A 172 -35.43 3.37 -8.51
N ILE A 173 -36.45 3.14 -7.72
CA ILE A 173 -37.86 3.02 -8.12
C ILE A 173 -38.65 4.08 -7.36
N VAL A 174 -39.44 4.86 -8.09
CA VAL A 174 -40.41 5.80 -7.52
C VAL A 174 -41.78 5.19 -7.63
N LYS A 175 -42.53 5.19 -6.53
CA LYS A 175 -43.91 4.71 -6.48
C LYS A 175 -44.86 5.79 -5.99
N VAL A 176 -46.06 5.84 -6.55
CA VAL A 176 -47.19 6.68 -6.09
C VAL A 176 -48.33 5.77 -5.66
N ASP A 177 -48.77 5.93 -4.42
CA ASP A 177 -49.81 5.10 -3.78
C ASP A 177 -49.53 3.58 -3.94
N GLY A 178 -48.25 3.20 -3.88
CA GLY A 178 -47.76 1.83 -4.02
C GLY A 178 -47.49 1.34 -5.45
N ASN A 179 -47.82 2.13 -6.48
CA ASN A 179 -47.63 1.76 -7.89
C ASN A 179 -46.36 2.40 -8.47
N ASP A 180 -45.51 1.61 -9.14
CA ASP A 180 -44.31 2.10 -9.82
C ASP A 180 -44.68 3.14 -10.90
N VAL A 181 -44.08 4.34 -10.84
CA VAL A 181 -44.32 5.43 -11.82
C VAL A 181 -43.11 5.74 -12.68
N CYS A 182 -41.89 5.64 -12.13
CA CYS A 182 -40.65 5.72 -12.90
C CYS A 182 -39.51 4.99 -12.16
N LYS A 183 -38.51 4.52 -12.91
CA LYS A 183 -37.29 3.92 -12.35
C LYS A 183 -36.08 4.17 -13.24
N LYS A 184 -34.89 4.14 -12.64
CA LYS A 184 -33.59 4.25 -13.33
C LYS A 184 -32.57 3.38 -12.61
N ALA A 185 -31.58 2.88 -13.33
CA ALA A 185 -30.53 2.02 -12.78
C ALA A 185 -29.12 2.50 -13.16
N VAL A 186 -28.17 2.10 -12.31
CA VAL A 186 -26.72 2.11 -12.56
C VAL A 186 -26.22 0.67 -12.42
N GLN A 187 -25.41 0.18 -13.37
CA GLN A 187 -24.87 -1.18 -13.30
C GLN A 187 -23.68 -1.22 -12.36
N LEU A 188 -23.73 -2.05 -11.32
CA LEU A 188 -22.63 -2.21 -10.36
C LEU A 188 -22.00 -3.60 -10.49
N ASP A 189 -20.68 -3.64 -10.59
CA ASP A 189 -19.82 -4.83 -10.58
C ASP A 189 -19.04 -4.82 -9.25
N LEU A 190 -19.47 -5.62 -8.27
CA LEU A 190 -18.84 -5.75 -6.96
C LEU A 190 -18.00 -7.03 -6.91
N ARG A 191 -16.73 -6.91 -6.50
CA ARG A 191 -15.80 -8.04 -6.35
C ARG A 191 -15.09 -8.01 -5.00
N PRO A 192 -14.56 -9.14 -4.50
CA PRO A 192 -13.58 -9.12 -3.41
C PRO A 192 -12.39 -8.22 -3.77
N ILE A 193 -11.85 -7.48 -2.79
CA ILE A 193 -10.71 -6.58 -3.02
C ILE A 193 -9.45 -7.34 -3.49
N SER A 194 -9.31 -8.61 -3.10
CA SER A 194 -8.26 -9.55 -3.55
C SER A 194 -8.30 -9.87 -5.05
N GLU A 195 -9.37 -9.55 -5.78
CA GLU A 195 -9.39 -9.66 -7.25
C GLU A 195 -8.67 -8.49 -7.95
N PHE A 196 -8.35 -7.41 -7.22
CA PHE A 196 -7.74 -6.18 -7.76
C PHE A 196 -6.21 -6.10 -7.59
N CYS A 197 -5.62 -6.89 -6.69
CA CYS A 197 -4.18 -6.89 -6.40
C CYS A 197 -3.53 -8.20 -6.83
N GLN A 198 -2.33 -8.16 -7.41
CA GLN A 198 -1.52 -9.36 -7.66
C GLN A 198 -0.59 -9.64 -6.48
N GLU A 199 -0.51 -10.89 -6.02
CA GLU A 199 0.37 -11.25 -4.91
C GLU A 199 1.50 -12.16 -5.39
N PHE A 200 2.74 -11.77 -5.15
CA PHE A 200 3.94 -12.50 -5.55
C PHE A 200 4.72 -12.94 -4.31
N VAL A 201 4.69 -14.23 -3.99
CA VAL A 201 5.24 -14.78 -2.75
C VAL A 201 6.60 -15.42 -2.99
N ALA A 202 7.63 -14.92 -2.29
CA ALA A 202 8.97 -15.51 -2.25
C ALA A 202 9.13 -16.42 -1.03
N SER A 203 9.20 -17.73 -1.25
CA SER A 203 9.24 -18.74 -0.17
C SER A 203 10.65 -19.02 0.35
N ILE A 204 10.76 -19.42 1.62
CA ILE A 204 12.01 -19.93 2.22
C ILE A 204 12.35 -21.28 1.58
N THR A 205 13.63 -21.51 1.27
CA THR A 205 14.12 -22.81 0.78
C THR A 205 14.81 -23.62 1.88
N SER A 206 15.75 -23.00 2.60
CA SER A 206 16.40 -23.55 3.80
C SER A 206 16.91 -22.42 4.69
N ASP A 207 16.78 -22.57 6.01
CA ASP A 207 17.24 -21.61 7.02
C ASP A 207 16.77 -20.15 6.77
N ASP A 208 17.66 -19.30 6.25
CA ASP A 208 17.39 -17.91 5.85
C ASP A 208 17.53 -17.68 4.34
N ASN A 209 17.78 -18.74 3.55
CA ASN A 209 17.77 -18.71 2.10
C ASN A 209 16.33 -18.61 1.58
N VAL A 210 16.16 -17.83 0.52
CA VAL A 210 14.87 -17.58 -0.13
C VAL A 210 14.95 -18.09 -1.56
N SER A 211 13.81 -18.54 -2.10
CA SER A 211 13.69 -18.94 -3.50
C SER A 211 14.14 -17.80 -4.42
N THR A 212 14.67 -18.15 -5.59
CA THR A 212 14.98 -17.19 -6.67
C THR A 212 13.79 -16.93 -7.59
N THR A 213 12.65 -17.58 -7.32
CA THR A 213 11.37 -17.40 -8.01
C THR A 213 10.27 -17.06 -7.01
N VAL A 214 9.21 -16.42 -7.52
CA VAL A 214 7.95 -16.22 -6.80
C VAL A 214 6.89 -17.19 -7.30
N SER A 215 5.97 -17.59 -6.42
CA SER A 215 4.64 -18.01 -6.85
C SER A 215 3.74 -16.78 -6.97
N GLN A 216 2.79 -16.79 -7.91
CA GLN A 216 1.64 -15.89 -7.85
C GLN A 216 0.55 -16.56 -7.02
N ASP A 217 -0.03 -15.81 -6.08
CA ASP A 217 -1.15 -16.26 -5.25
C ASP A 217 -2.41 -15.38 -5.51
N GLY A 218 -3.52 -15.73 -4.87
CA GLY A 218 -4.76 -14.96 -4.88
C GLY A 218 -5.66 -15.16 -6.10
N THR A 219 -6.69 -14.32 -6.18
CA THR A 219 -7.80 -14.43 -7.15
C THR A 219 -7.82 -13.27 -8.15
N TYR A 220 -6.66 -12.70 -8.48
CA TYR A 220 -6.56 -11.54 -9.37
C TYR A 220 -7.29 -11.72 -10.72
N THR A 221 -8.34 -10.92 -10.95
CA THR A 221 -9.10 -10.88 -12.22
C THR A 221 -9.21 -9.48 -12.83
N TYR A 222 -8.71 -8.45 -12.13
CA TYR A 222 -8.88 -7.06 -12.55
C TYR A 222 -8.16 -6.75 -13.88
N THR A 223 -8.89 -6.11 -14.80
CA THR A 223 -8.35 -5.58 -16.05
C THR A 223 -8.27 -4.06 -15.95
N PRO A 224 -7.07 -3.48 -15.71
CA PRO A 224 -6.90 -2.04 -15.71
C PRO A 224 -7.07 -1.41 -17.10
N GLU A 225 -7.26 -0.09 -17.14
CA GLU A 225 -7.36 0.69 -18.40
C GLU A 225 -6.00 1.09 -18.97
N LYS A 226 -4.91 0.93 -18.19
CA LYS A 226 -3.55 1.37 -18.54
C LYS A 226 -2.52 0.29 -18.25
N ASP A 227 -1.58 0.14 -19.17
CA ASP A 227 -0.39 -0.69 -19.05
C ASP A 227 0.68 -0.03 -18.14
N GLU A 228 0.27 0.32 -16.93
CA GLU A 228 1.15 0.82 -15.86
C GLU A 228 1.21 -0.17 -14.70
N TYR A 229 2.33 -0.21 -13.98
CA TYR A 229 2.51 -1.15 -12.88
C TYR A 229 3.07 -0.48 -11.63
N VAL A 230 2.42 -0.66 -10.48
CA VAL A 230 2.98 -0.33 -9.16
C VAL A 230 3.19 -1.63 -8.37
N LEU A 231 4.43 -1.96 -8.09
CA LEU A 231 4.80 -3.08 -7.23
C LEU A 231 5.15 -2.55 -5.83
N TYR A 232 4.40 -2.97 -4.83
CA TYR A 232 4.66 -2.69 -3.43
C TYR A 232 5.59 -3.76 -2.81
N VAL A 233 6.56 -3.33 -2.01
CA VAL A 233 7.50 -4.20 -1.27
C VAL A 233 7.43 -3.86 0.20
N HIS A 234 6.86 -4.77 0.98
CA HIS A 234 6.49 -4.52 2.37
C HIS A 234 7.68 -4.47 3.35
N GLY A 235 7.41 -3.96 4.55
CA GLY A 235 8.39 -3.79 5.63
C GLY A 235 8.74 -5.06 6.41
N TRP A 236 9.36 -4.87 7.58
CA TRP A 236 9.77 -5.94 8.49
C TRP A 236 8.62 -6.42 9.40
N ARG A 237 8.63 -7.71 9.75
CA ARG A 237 7.78 -8.34 10.79
C ARG A 237 6.28 -8.14 10.52
N MET A 238 5.85 -8.68 9.38
CA MET A 238 4.45 -8.73 8.98
C MET A 238 4.00 -10.18 8.93
N ALA A 239 2.87 -10.46 9.58
CA ALA A 239 2.09 -11.67 9.34
C ALA A 239 1.50 -11.63 7.92
N ASP A 240 1.15 -12.79 7.37
CA ASP A 240 0.76 -12.88 5.96
C ASP A 240 -0.42 -11.97 5.61
N TRP A 241 -1.51 -12.03 6.40
CA TRP A 241 -2.66 -11.13 6.27
C TRP A 241 -2.34 -9.63 6.33
N GLU A 242 -1.27 -9.21 7.03
CA GLU A 242 -0.89 -7.78 7.06
C GLU A 242 -0.30 -7.34 5.71
N LYS A 243 0.34 -8.25 4.95
CA LYS A 243 0.95 -7.97 3.65
C LYS A 243 -0.11 -7.79 2.58
N ASP A 244 -1.13 -8.63 2.63
CA ASP A 244 -2.30 -8.61 1.75
C ASP A 244 -3.01 -7.24 1.94
N ARG A 245 -3.45 -6.97 3.18
CA ARG A 245 -4.15 -5.72 3.55
C ARG A 245 -3.34 -4.43 3.30
N TRP A 246 -2.01 -4.45 3.45
CA TRP A 246 -1.16 -3.31 3.09
C TRP A 246 -1.03 -3.13 1.57
N THR A 247 -1.03 -4.21 0.79
CA THR A 247 -1.06 -4.15 -0.68
C THR A 247 -2.40 -3.61 -1.17
N GLU A 248 -3.51 -4.09 -0.60
CA GLU A 248 -4.86 -3.57 -0.86
C GLU A 248 -4.96 -2.08 -0.50
N THR A 249 -4.39 -1.65 0.63
CA THR A 249 -4.34 -0.22 1.01
C THR A 249 -3.60 0.63 -0.03
N VAL A 250 -2.49 0.13 -0.60
CA VAL A 250 -1.81 0.82 -1.72
C VAL A 250 -2.73 0.93 -2.93
N PHE A 251 -3.47 -0.12 -3.27
CA PHE A 251 -4.45 -0.09 -4.36
C PHE A 251 -5.59 0.89 -4.08
N LYS A 252 -6.28 0.81 -2.93
CA LYS A 252 -7.38 1.70 -2.52
C LYS A 252 -6.97 3.18 -2.64
N ARG A 253 -5.77 3.54 -2.15
CA ARG A 253 -5.25 4.92 -2.19
C ARG A 253 -4.87 5.40 -3.58
N LEU A 254 -4.29 4.52 -4.41
CA LEU A 254 -4.02 4.83 -5.82
C LEU A 254 -5.33 4.98 -6.62
N TRP A 255 -6.34 4.15 -6.33
CA TRP A 255 -7.67 4.22 -6.95
C TRP A 255 -8.32 5.59 -6.73
N TRP A 256 -8.28 6.10 -5.48
CA TRP A 256 -8.79 7.44 -5.12
C TRP A 256 -7.93 8.61 -5.61
N GLN A 257 -6.74 8.34 -6.15
CA GLN A 257 -5.90 9.30 -6.89
C GLN A 257 -6.07 9.18 -8.41
N GLY A 258 -7.07 8.41 -8.89
CA GLY A 258 -7.34 8.24 -10.32
C GLY A 258 -6.38 7.30 -11.05
N TYR A 259 -5.53 6.55 -10.33
CA TYR A 259 -4.65 5.56 -10.95
C TYR A 259 -5.46 4.45 -11.64
N LYS A 260 -5.03 4.07 -12.84
CA LYS A 260 -5.76 3.19 -13.76
C LYS A 260 -4.94 1.99 -14.25
N GLY A 261 -3.81 1.70 -13.60
CA GLY A 261 -2.92 0.58 -13.91
C GLY A 261 -3.00 -0.58 -12.91
N HIS A 262 -2.10 -1.55 -13.08
CA HIS A 262 -1.94 -2.70 -12.20
C HIS A 262 -1.31 -2.30 -10.86
N VAL A 263 -1.67 -3.02 -9.78
CA VAL A 263 -0.98 -3.03 -8.49
C VAL A 263 -0.66 -4.46 -8.10
N GLY A 264 0.53 -4.69 -7.55
CA GLY A 264 0.88 -5.97 -6.95
C GLY A 264 1.76 -5.82 -5.71
N GLY A 265 1.75 -6.83 -4.85
CA GLY A 265 2.57 -6.94 -3.65
C GLY A 265 3.65 -8.01 -3.81
N PHE A 266 4.92 -7.66 -3.57
CA PHE A 266 5.99 -8.63 -3.41
C PHE A 266 6.13 -9.00 -1.94
N GLN A 267 5.76 -10.23 -1.62
CA GLN A 267 5.81 -10.78 -0.28
C GLN A 267 7.11 -11.55 -0.04
N TRP A 268 7.89 -11.11 0.94
CA TRP A 268 9.15 -11.74 1.34
C TRP A 268 9.08 -12.30 2.77
N PRO A 269 9.86 -13.35 3.11
CA PRO A 269 9.62 -14.11 4.33
C PRO A 269 10.19 -13.40 5.56
N THR A 270 9.33 -12.68 6.29
CA THR A 270 9.70 -12.03 7.56
C THR A 270 9.73 -13.00 8.75
N LEU A 271 10.23 -12.56 9.91
CA LEU A 271 10.27 -13.35 11.15
C LEU A 271 9.60 -12.60 12.31
N GLY A 272 8.95 -13.36 13.20
CA GLY A 272 8.18 -12.85 14.34
C GLY A 272 9.00 -12.46 15.58
N LEU A 273 8.32 -12.33 16.72
CA LEU A 273 8.83 -11.64 17.91
C LEU A 273 10.07 -12.22 18.60
N GLN A 274 10.38 -13.51 18.47
CA GLN A 274 11.27 -14.19 19.42
C GLN A 274 12.79 -14.03 19.21
N ARG A 275 13.29 -13.41 18.12
CA ARG A 275 14.75 -13.12 18.01
C ARG A 275 15.36 -12.10 17.00
N PRO A 276 14.72 -11.57 15.95
CA PRO A 276 15.32 -11.83 14.63
C PRO A 276 15.59 -10.63 13.70
N TYR A 277 15.82 -9.38 14.17
CA TYR A 277 16.04 -8.23 13.25
C TYR A 277 17.15 -8.51 12.20
N ASN A 278 18.36 -8.82 12.67
CA ASN A 278 19.50 -9.20 11.82
C ASN A 278 19.22 -10.44 10.95
N GLN A 279 18.31 -11.32 11.37
CA GLN A 279 17.96 -12.53 10.63
C GLN A 279 17.00 -12.21 9.47
N SER A 280 16.01 -11.35 9.73
CA SER A 280 15.14 -10.82 8.68
C SER A 280 15.92 -9.95 7.70
N GLU A 281 16.93 -9.21 8.15
CA GLU A 281 17.82 -8.46 7.23
C GLU A 281 18.53 -9.42 6.26
N LEU A 282 19.06 -10.56 6.75
CA LEU A 282 19.64 -11.60 5.89
C LEU A 282 18.62 -12.16 4.88
N ARG A 283 17.39 -12.43 5.33
CA ARG A 283 16.30 -12.88 4.43
C ARG A 283 15.92 -11.81 3.40
N ALA A 284 15.92 -10.53 3.77
CA ALA A 284 15.64 -9.44 2.85
C ALA A 284 16.71 -9.35 1.74
N TRP A 285 18.00 -9.43 2.11
CA TRP A 285 19.10 -9.53 1.13
C TRP A 285 18.96 -10.78 0.23
N ASN A 286 18.60 -11.93 0.79
CA ASN A 286 18.41 -13.19 0.04
C ASN A 286 17.17 -13.14 -0.89
N SER A 287 16.14 -12.37 -0.55
CA SER A 287 14.91 -12.22 -1.35
C SER A 287 15.12 -11.41 -2.64
N ALA A 288 16.21 -10.64 -2.71
CA ALA A 288 16.50 -9.73 -3.82
C ALA A 288 16.58 -10.42 -5.19
N GLN A 289 17.01 -11.67 -5.24
CA GLN A 289 17.12 -12.42 -6.51
C GLN A 289 15.73 -12.84 -7.05
N ALA A 290 14.76 -13.14 -6.19
CA ALA A 290 13.37 -13.32 -6.61
C ALA A 290 12.75 -12.01 -7.09
N LEU A 291 12.94 -10.92 -6.35
CA LEU A 291 12.43 -9.61 -6.76
C LEU A 291 13.04 -9.16 -8.09
N LYS A 292 14.36 -9.31 -8.27
CA LYS A 292 15.05 -9.01 -9.54
C LYS A 292 14.38 -9.73 -10.72
N ASN A 293 14.10 -11.02 -10.57
CA ASN A 293 13.48 -11.83 -11.62
C ASN A 293 12.04 -11.37 -11.89
N LEU A 294 11.27 -11.03 -10.84
CA LEU A 294 9.94 -10.45 -10.97
C LEU A 294 9.95 -9.09 -11.68
N ILE A 295 10.73 -8.10 -11.23
CA ILE A 295 10.75 -6.77 -11.86
C ILE A 295 11.28 -6.82 -13.29
N THR A 296 12.20 -7.75 -13.61
CA THR A 296 12.64 -7.98 -14.99
C THR A 296 11.49 -8.51 -15.85
N SER A 297 10.71 -9.45 -15.33
CA SER A 297 9.52 -10.00 -16.01
C SER A 297 8.46 -8.91 -16.21
N LEU A 298 8.12 -8.17 -15.15
CA LEU A 298 7.17 -7.07 -15.20
C LEU A 298 7.61 -5.98 -16.19
N ASN A 299 8.88 -5.58 -16.20
CA ASN A 299 9.38 -4.60 -17.18
C ASN A 299 9.53 -5.17 -18.60
N SER A 300 9.42 -6.48 -18.80
CA SER A 300 9.28 -7.07 -20.14
C SER A 300 7.83 -7.00 -20.62
N SER A 301 6.85 -7.14 -19.72
CA SER A 301 5.42 -6.98 -20.02
C SER A 301 4.97 -5.51 -20.10
N TYR A 302 5.60 -4.63 -19.30
CA TYR A 302 5.25 -3.22 -19.15
C TYR A 302 6.51 -2.33 -19.27
N PRO A 303 7.17 -2.26 -20.46
CA PRO A 303 8.48 -1.63 -20.59
C PRO A 303 8.48 -0.15 -20.23
N GLY A 304 9.31 0.24 -19.25
CA GLY A 304 9.44 1.62 -18.79
C GLY A 304 8.26 2.12 -17.94
N GLN A 305 7.33 1.24 -17.56
CA GLN A 305 6.08 1.61 -16.85
C GLN A 305 5.98 0.99 -15.44
N VAL A 306 6.97 0.20 -15.03
CA VAL A 306 7.05 -0.43 -13.69
C VAL A 306 7.62 0.54 -12.66
N ARG A 307 6.88 0.75 -11.57
CA ARG A 307 7.27 1.58 -10.42
C ARG A 307 7.26 0.72 -9.16
N VAL A 308 8.23 0.93 -8.26
CA VAL A 308 8.41 0.11 -7.06
C VAL A 308 8.38 0.98 -5.80
N ILE A 309 7.38 0.77 -4.95
CA ILE A 309 7.27 1.42 -3.63
C ILE A 309 7.79 0.44 -2.60
N ALA A 310 8.79 0.82 -1.81
CA ALA A 310 9.38 -0.04 -0.79
C ALA A 310 9.35 0.61 0.59
N HIS A 311 8.81 -0.11 1.57
CA HIS A 311 8.72 0.35 2.95
C HIS A 311 9.83 -0.25 3.82
N SER A 312 10.46 0.56 4.68
CA SER A 312 11.33 0.09 5.76
C SER A 312 12.39 -0.91 5.28
N MET A 313 12.46 -2.13 5.84
CA MET A 313 13.40 -3.18 5.43
C MET A 313 13.16 -3.70 3.99
N GLY A 314 11.99 -3.50 3.39
CA GLY A 314 11.74 -3.80 1.98
C GLY A 314 12.72 -3.10 1.04
N ASN A 315 13.27 -1.95 1.45
CA ASN A 315 14.33 -1.23 0.72
C ASN A 315 15.67 -1.99 0.64
N VAL A 316 15.92 -2.95 1.54
CA VAL A 316 17.05 -3.89 1.41
C VAL A 316 16.83 -4.80 0.19
N VAL A 317 15.61 -5.34 0.06
CA VAL A 317 15.21 -6.22 -1.04
C VAL A 317 15.31 -5.47 -2.38
N VAL A 318 14.69 -4.29 -2.47
CA VAL A 318 14.68 -3.49 -3.70
C VAL A 318 16.07 -2.97 -4.05
N GLY A 319 16.80 -2.46 -3.06
CA GLY A 319 18.15 -1.95 -3.23
C GLY A 319 19.09 -2.99 -3.84
N GLU A 320 19.10 -4.21 -3.32
CA GLU A 320 19.91 -5.30 -3.89
C GLU A 320 19.36 -5.82 -5.22
N ALA A 321 18.04 -5.90 -5.40
CA ALA A 321 17.44 -6.36 -6.65
C ALA A 321 17.84 -5.46 -7.83
N LEU A 322 17.80 -4.13 -7.63
CA LEU A 322 18.27 -3.15 -8.60
C LEU A 322 19.79 -3.28 -8.84
N ARG A 323 20.59 -3.45 -7.78
CA ARG A 323 22.05 -3.62 -7.89
C ARG A 323 22.44 -4.87 -8.71
N LEU A 324 21.62 -5.91 -8.67
CA LEU A 324 21.79 -7.14 -9.44
C LEU A 324 21.33 -7.03 -10.91
N CYS A 325 20.69 -5.93 -11.33
CA CYS A 325 20.26 -5.71 -12.71
C CYS A 325 21.38 -5.14 -13.60
N SER A 326 21.42 -5.56 -14.87
CA SER A 326 22.38 -5.07 -15.87
C SER A 326 21.98 -3.70 -16.43
N SER A 327 20.69 -3.42 -16.62
CA SER A 327 20.13 -2.19 -17.20
C SER A 327 19.18 -1.45 -16.24
N SER A 328 18.61 -0.33 -16.68
CA SER A 328 17.36 0.18 -16.09
C SER A 328 16.26 -0.88 -16.23
N VAL A 329 15.46 -1.03 -15.17
CA VAL A 329 14.37 -2.02 -15.06
C VAL A 329 13.11 -1.47 -14.41
N VAL A 330 13.14 -0.23 -13.88
CA VAL A 330 11.97 0.42 -13.27
C VAL A 330 11.98 1.92 -13.61
N HIS A 331 10.81 2.50 -13.89
CA HIS A 331 10.63 3.94 -14.07
C HIS A 331 10.90 4.71 -12.77
N THR A 332 10.53 4.13 -11.63
CA THR A 332 10.67 4.78 -10.32
C THR A 332 10.88 3.75 -9.23
N HIS A 333 11.81 4.02 -8.32
CA HIS A 333 11.83 3.41 -6.99
C HIS A 333 11.61 4.49 -5.93
N LEU A 334 10.53 4.32 -5.16
CA LEU A 334 10.21 5.15 -4.00
C LEU A 334 10.65 4.39 -2.72
N ALA A 335 11.63 4.96 -2.03
CA ALA A 335 12.17 4.47 -0.78
C ALA A 335 11.48 5.16 0.41
N ALA A 336 10.45 4.51 0.98
CA ALA A 336 9.70 5.01 2.13
C ALA A 336 10.31 4.52 3.44
N GLN A 337 10.77 5.46 4.27
CA GLN A 337 11.26 5.25 5.65
C GLN A 337 12.27 4.09 5.72
N ALA A 338 13.18 4.06 4.74
CA ALA A 338 14.03 2.94 4.40
C ALA A 338 15.02 2.53 5.51
N ALA A 339 14.98 1.24 5.90
CA ALA A 339 15.70 0.68 7.04
C ALA A 339 17.03 -0.01 6.65
N LEU A 340 17.90 0.74 5.99
CA LEU A 340 19.26 0.35 5.62
C LEU A 340 20.22 1.55 5.73
N PRO A 341 21.55 1.36 5.81
CA PRO A 341 22.51 2.45 5.92
C PRO A 341 22.40 3.43 4.75
N ALA A 342 22.38 4.74 5.00
CA ALA A 342 22.48 5.72 3.93
C ALA A 342 23.84 5.63 3.18
N HIS A 343 24.88 5.18 3.88
CA HIS A 343 26.19 4.82 3.33
C HIS A 343 26.15 3.72 2.27
N CYS A 344 25.06 2.97 2.11
CA CYS A 344 24.91 2.09 0.96
C CYS A 344 24.83 2.88 -0.36
N TYR A 345 24.34 4.12 -0.34
CA TYR A 345 24.17 4.96 -1.53
C TYR A 345 25.20 6.09 -1.59
N ASP A 346 25.59 6.64 -0.45
CA ASP A 346 26.40 7.86 -0.36
C ASP A 346 27.36 7.77 0.84
N ASN A 347 28.66 7.65 0.58
CA ASN A 347 29.71 7.60 1.60
C ASN A 347 30.22 8.99 2.02
N THR A 348 29.70 10.07 1.44
CA THR A 348 30.04 11.46 1.82
C THR A 348 29.21 11.95 3.01
N ILE A 349 28.13 11.24 3.35
CA ILE A 349 27.33 11.49 4.55
C ILE A 349 28.21 11.37 5.80
N SER A 350 28.06 12.33 6.72
CA SER A 350 28.84 12.34 7.96
C SER A 350 28.58 11.09 8.81
N ASN A 351 29.64 10.53 9.39
CA ASN A 351 29.54 9.49 10.41
C ASN A 351 28.67 9.99 11.58
N TYR A 352 27.53 9.32 11.81
CA TYR A 352 26.56 9.71 12.84
C TYR A 352 26.96 9.24 14.26
N TRP A 353 27.79 8.20 14.32
CA TRP A 353 28.30 7.63 15.57
C TRP A 353 29.84 7.65 15.61
N SER A 354 30.40 7.24 16.75
CA SER A 354 31.83 7.03 16.96
C SER A 354 32.09 5.69 17.65
N ASN A 355 33.36 5.28 17.75
CA ASN A 355 33.82 4.02 18.33
C ASN A 355 33.29 2.78 17.58
N PHE A 356 33.36 2.83 16.24
CA PHE A 356 33.11 1.68 15.38
C PHE A 356 34.11 0.55 15.64
N ARG A 357 33.67 -0.69 15.39
CA ARG A 357 34.39 -1.93 15.64
C ARG A 357 34.53 -2.79 14.38
N THR A 358 34.12 -2.27 13.22
CA THR A 358 34.08 -2.96 11.94
C THR A 358 34.25 -1.96 10.79
N PRO A 359 34.75 -2.41 9.63
CA PRO A 359 34.95 -1.57 8.45
C PRO A 359 33.65 -1.01 7.87
N ASN A 360 33.73 0.16 7.21
CA ASN A 360 32.57 0.80 6.55
C ASN A 360 32.26 0.15 5.19
N VAL A 361 32.08 -1.17 5.17
CA VAL A 361 31.83 -1.98 3.96
C VAL A 361 30.56 -1.62 3.18
N TYR A 362 29.70 -0.77 3.76
CA TYR A 362 28.55 -0.18 3.06
C TYR A 362 28.97 0.95 2.12
N GLY A 363 29.83 1.86 2.59
CA GLY A 363 30.33 3.02 1.83
C GLY A 363 31.63 2.77 1.05
N TYR A 364 32.37 1.73 1.42
CA TYR A 364 33.70 1.39 0.91
C TYR A 364 33.73 -0.12 0.61
N TYR A 365 32.94 -0.55 -0.38
CA TYR A 365 32.70 -1.98 -0.62
C TYR A 365 33.81 -2.64 -1.46
N THR A 366 34.51 -3.61 -0.87
CA THR A 366 35.83 -4.04 -1.35
C THR A 366 35.86 -5.21 -2.33
N SER A 367 34.72 -5.66 -2.87
CA SER A 367 34.68 -6.77 -3.86
C SER A 367 34.80 -6.31 -5.32
N GLY A 368 35.35 -5.12 -5.58
CA GLY A 368 35.50 -4.51 -6.91
C GLY A 368 36.85 -3.79 -7.07
N GLN A 369 37.09 -3.21 -8.26
CA GLN A 369 38.37 -2.55 -8.60
C GLN A 369 38.67 -1.26 -7.82
N PHE A 370 37.70 -0.68 -7.12
CA PHE A 370 37.85 0.57 -6.38
C PHE A 370 37.28 0.39 -4.97
N PRO A 371 38.08 0.56 -3.91
CA PRO A 371 37.61 0.40 -2.52
C PRO A 371 36.71 1.56 -2.03
N ASP A 372 36.46 2.58 -2.85
CA ASP A 372 35.91 3.87 -2.45
C ASP A 372 34.45 4.14 -2.85
N VAL A 373 33.70 3.11 -3.25
CA VAL A 373 32.32 3.25 -3.79
C VAL A 373 31.26 2.61 -2.87
N PRO A 374 30.14 3.30 -2.60
CA PRO A 374 28.99 2.74 -1.89
C PRO A 374 28.36 1.52 -2.58
N TYR A 375 27.97 0.52 -1.79
CA TYR A 375 27.51 -0.79 -2.28
C TYR A 375 26.33 -0.73 -3.26
N LEU A 376 25.40 0.21 -3.07
CA LEU A 376 24.19 0.43 -3.87
C LEU A 376 24.27 1.67 -4.78
N ALA A 377 25.42 2.35 -4.88
CA ALA A 377 25.58 3.58 -5.68
C ALA A 377 25.11 3.43 -7.15
N GLY A 378 25.29 2.23 -7.73
CA GLY A 378 24.88 1.92 -9.09
C GLY A 378 23.38 1.95 -9.35
N ASN A 379 22.53 1.95 -8.32
CA ASN A 379 21.06 1.90 -8.45
C ASN A 379 20.46 3.10 -9.18
N SER A 380 21.15 4.25 -9.17
CA SER A 380 20.78 5.45 -9.94
C SER A 380 20.81 5.23 -11.47
N SER A 381 21.43 4.14 -11.95
CA SER A 381 21.39 3.71 -13.36
C SER A 381 20.39 2.57 -13.62
N LYS A 382 19.62 2.16 -12.60
CA LYS A 382 18.71 0.99 -12.62
C LYS A 382 17.25 1.37 -12.48
N ALA A 383 17.00 2.59 -12.01
CA ALA A 383 15.71 3.23 -11.91
C ALA A 383 15.81 4.62 -12.53
N ASP A 384 14.86 5.00 -13.40
CA ASP A 384 14.91 6.31 -14.06
C ASP A 384 14.67 7.46 -13.05
N ASN A 385 13.98 7.16 -11.95
CA ASN A 385 13.76 8.05 -10.81
C ASN A 385 14.01 7.33 -9.49
N LEU A 386 14.86 7.88 -8.63
CA LEU A 386 15.00 7.49 -7.24
C LEU A 386 14.37 8.57 -6.33
N VAL A 387 13.35 8.17 -5.57
CA VAL A 387 12.54 9.04 -4.71
C VAL A 387 12.69 8.63 -3.25
N GLN A 388 13.02 9.57 -2.37
CA GLN A 388 13.26 9.32 -0.95
C GLN A 388 12.15 9.95 -0.10
N TYR A 389 11.39 9.13 0.63
CA TYR A 389 10.40 9.57 1.62
C TYR A 389 11.01 9.33 3.01
N TYR A 390 11.40 10.40 3.69
CA TYR A 390 12.19 10.33 4.92
C TYR A 390 11.51 11.03 6.11
N ASN A 391 11.72 10.48 7.31
CA ASN A 391 11.34 11.07 8.58
C ASN A 391 12.58 11.08 9.49
N ALA A 392 13.18 12.25 9.67
CA ALA A 392 14.40 12.40 10.47
C ALA A 392 14.23 12.02 11.96
N ARG A 393 12.99 11.88 12.43
CA ARG A 393 12.63 11.54 13.82
C ARG A 393 12.05 10.13 13.99
N ASP A 394 12.01 9.33 12.93
CA ASP A 394 11.32 8.03 12.88
C ASP A 394 11.64 7.09 14.06
N TYR A 395 10.58 6.61 14.70
CA TYR A 395 10.64 5.73 15.86
C TYR A 395 11.35 4.39 15.61
N ALA A 396 11.02 3.71 14.53
CA ALA A 396 11.54 2.38 14.24
C ALA A 396 12.96 2.47 13.70
N LEU A 397 13.27 3.50 12.91
CA LEU A 397 14.62 3.74 12.42
C LEU A 397 15.58 4.16 13.52
N ARG A 398 15.14 4.87 14.57
CA ARG A 398 15.97 5.08 15.78
C ARG A 398 16.27 3.76 16.51
N LYS A 399 15.34 2.80 16.50
CA LYS A 399 15.61 1.42 17.01
C LYS A 399 16.54 0.63 16.07
N TRP A 400 16.43 0.83 14.76
CA TRP A 400 17.35 0.27 13.76
C TRP A 400 18.78 0.78 13.97
N GLU A 401 18.95 2.09 14.18
CA GLU A 401 20.24 2.72 14.45
C GLU A 401 20.85 2.15 15.74
N PHE A 402 20.05 2.02 16.80
CA PHE A 402 20.45 1.40 18.06
C PHE A 402 20.83 -0.08 17.89
N ASN A 403 20.09 -0.83 17.07
CA ASN A 403 20.39 -2.22 16.78
C ASN A 403 21.74 -2.36 16.05
N ASN A 404 21.95 -1.61 14.97
CA ASN A 404 23.19 -1.63 14.18
C ASN A 404 24.42 -1.23 15.02
N ARG A 405 24.27 -0.25 15.91
CA ARG A 405 25.37 0.19 16.78
C ARG A 405 25.75 -0.85 17.84
N ASN A 406 24.79 -1.54 18.45
CA ASN A 406 25.02 -2.35 19.65
C ASN A 406 25.05 -3.87 19.40
N PHE A 407 24.42 -4.35 18.33
CA PHE A 407 24.24 -5.78 18.02
C PHE A 407 24.87 -6.20 16.68
N LYS A 408 25.73 -5.36 16.11
CA LYS A 408 26.66 -5.73 15.05
C LYS A 408 28.11 -5.44 15.52
N PRO A 409 29.05 -6.41 15.48
CA PRO A 409 28.81 -7.82 15.22
C PRO A 409 27.87 -8.49 16.24
N ASP A 410 27.04 -9.41 15.76
CA ASP A 410 26.04 -10.17 16.50
C ASP A 410 26.71 -11.27 17.37
N ARG A 411 27.49 -10.82 18.36
CA ARG A 411 28.31 -11.66 19.25
C ARG A 411 27.47 -12.65 20.05
N LEU A 412 26.22 -12.32 20.35
CA LEU A 412 25.26 -13.23 21.02
C LEU A 412 24.89 -14.43 20.14
N ASN A 413 25.02 -14.29 18.81
CA ASN A 413 24.87 -15.35 17.83
C ASN A 413 26.21 -15.75 17.20
N LYS A 414 27.32 -15.56 17.94
CA LYS A 414 28.68 -16.00 17.57
C LYS A 414 29.26 -15.33 16.30
N TYR A 415 28.82 -14.12 15.96
CA TYR A 415 29.41 -13.31 14.89
C TYR A 415 30.46 -12.35 15.44
N HIS A 416 31.61 -12.30 14.76
CA HIS A 416 32.79 -11.56 15.20
C HIS A 416 33.47 -10.85 14.04
N TYR A 417 34.29 -9.88 14.41
CA TYR A 417 35.23 -9.21 13.53
C TYR A 417 36.56 -9.04 14.27
N THR A 418 37.68 -9.23 13.55
CA THR A 418 39.05 -8.90 13.97
C THR A 418 39.56 -7.79 13.06
N GLU A 419 40.12 -6.75 13.67
CA GLU A 419 40.83 -5.65 13.00
C GLU A 419 42.29 -6.05 12.74
N GLY A 420 42.81 -5.79 11.53
CA GLY A 420 44.17 -6.12 11.12
C GLY A 420 45.06 -4.91 10.84
N ASP A 421 44.57 -3.89 10.14
CA ASP A 421 45.36 -2.71 9.73
C ASP A 421 45.15 -1.44 10.57
N ALA A 422 44.23 -1.48 11.53
CA ALA A 422 43.79 -0.35 12.35
C ALA A 422 43.08 0.78 11.56
N ASN A 423 42.58 0.48 10.36
CA ASN A 423 41.77 1.35 9.53
C ASN A 423 40.32 0.83 9.36
N VAL A 424 39.50 1.08 10.37
CA VAL A 424 38.05 0.80 10.35
C VAL A 424 37.24 1.49 9.24
N ASP A 425 37.83 2.30 8.35
CA ASP A 425 37.10 2.85 7.19
C ASP A 425 37.01 1.82 6.05
N THR A 426 38.07 1.02 5.82
CA THR A 426 38.18 0.06 4.70
C THR A 426 38.32 -1.38 5.19
N TYR A 427 37.96 -2.39 4.39
CA TYR A 427 38.20 -3.80 4.74
C TYR A 427 39.45 -4.36 4.04
N ALA A 428 40.52 -4.61 4.79
CA ALA A 428 41.82 -5.06 4.30
C ALA A 428 42.17 -6.50 4.76
N PRO A 429 41.56 -7.56 4.17
CA PRO A 429 41.74 -8.93 4.65
C PRO A 429 43.17 -9.46 4.52
N ALA A 430 43.98 -8.91 3.61
CA ALA A 430 45.40 -9.22 3.49
C ALA A 430 46.23 -8.72 4.69
N SER A 431 45.74 -7.69 5.40
CA SER A 431 46.36 -7.10 6.59
C SER A 431 45.89 -7.75 7.90
N GLY A 432 44.96 -8.71 7.84
CA GLY A 432 44.43 -9.43 9.00
C GLY A 432 42.97 -9.12 9.34
N ASP A 433 42.32 -8.18 8.65
CA ASP A 433 40.90 -7.91 8.83
C ASP A 433 40.08 -9.18 8.55
N ARG A 434 39.15 -9.49 9.45
CA ARG A 434 38.42 -10.75 9.33
C ARG A 434 37.06 -10.71 9.98
N PHE A 435 36.02 -10.75 9.15
CA PHE A 435 34.69 -11.19 9.60
C PHE A 435 34.69 -12.72 9.77
N TYR A 436 34.16 -13.24 10.87
CA TYR A 436 34.04 -14.68 11.07
C TYR A 436 32.85 -15.08 11.96
N TYR A 437 32.31 -16.27 11.68
CA TYR A 437 31.36 -16.96 12.53
C TYR A 437 32.10 -17.99 13.38
N GLN A 438 31.92 -17.95 14.70
CA GLN A 438 32.51 -18.93 15.60
C GLN A 438 31.58 -20.15 15.70
N GLU A 439 31.93 -21.26 15.05
CA GLU A 439 31.09 -22.46 15.04
C GLU A 439 31.13 -23.16 16.41
N SER A 440 32.34 -23.33 16.95
CA SER A 440 32.62 -23.95 18.26
C SER A 440 33.67 -23.14 19.05
N LEU A 441 34.06 -23.62 20.23
CA LEU A 441 35.13 -22.98 21.01
C LEU A 441 36.48 -22.96 20.27
N ILE A 442 36.69 -23.84 19.29
CA ILE A 442 37.98 -24.02 18.58
C ILE A 442 37.88 -23.93 17.05
N THR A 443 36.67 -23.88 16.47
CA THR A 443 36.46 -23.76 15.00
C THR A 443 35.79 -22.44 14.65
N GLN A 444 36.28 -21.81 13.58
CA GLN A 444 35.83 -20.51 13.08
C GLN A 444 35.72 -20.55 11.55
N ARG A 445 34.58 -20.13 11.02
CA ARG A 445 34.37 -19.92 9.59
C ARG A 445 34.62 -18.46 9.25
N THR A 446 35.71 -18.18 8.56
CA THR A 446 35.97 -16.86 7.96
C THR A 446 34.88 -16.57 6.93
N MET A 447 34.32 -15.36 6.98
CA MET A 447 33.38 -14.84 5.99
C MET A 447 34.13 -13.92 5.02
N VAL A 448 33.99 -14.14 3.72
CA VAL A 448 34.74 -13.41 2.69
C VAL A 448 33.80 -12.71 1.70
N PHE A 449 34.19 -11.52 1.23
CA PHE A 449 33.52 -10.88 0.11
C PHE A 449 33.97 -11.51 -1.22
N PRO A 450 33.10 -11.58 -2.25
CA PRO A 450 31.67 -11.25 -2.24
C PRO A 450 30.76 -12.36 -1.67
N VAL A 451 31.31 -13.54 -1.34
CA VAL A 451 30.55 -14.78 -1.05
C VAL A 451 29.58 -14.60 0.12
N ASN A 452 30.07 -14.14 1.27
CA ASN A 452 29.30 -14.00 2.51
C ASN A 452 28.72 -12.58 2.70
N ARG A 453 28.66 -11.75 1.66
CA ARG A 453 28.36 -10.30 1.79
C ARG A 453 27.08 -10.00 2.56
N TYR A 454 25.99 -10.73 2.29
CA TYR A 454 24.71 -10.54 2.97
C TYR A 454 24.76 -10.96 4.44
N GLU A 455 25.48 -12.04 4.76
CA GLU A 455 25.71 -12.49 6.14
C GLU A 455 26.55 -11.45 6.90
N ILE A 456 27.58 -10.89 6.26
CA ILE A 456 28.40 -9.81 6.82
C ILE A 456 27.56 -8.55 7.08
N PHE A 457 26.77 -8.07 6.11
CA PHE A 457 25.90 -6.90 6.29
C PHE A 457 24.84 -7.13 7.38
N ALA A 458 24.16 -8.26 7.35
CA ALA A 458 23.06 -8.54 8.25
C ALA A 458 23.52 -8.82 9.69
N ARG A 459 24.68 -9.47 9.89
CA ARG A 459 25.12 -9.96 11.21
C ARG A 459 26.34 -9.26 11.78
N SER A 460 27.18 -8.62 10.96
CA SER A 460 28.54 -8.27 11.37
C SER A 460 28.88 -6.79 11.22
N ALA A 461 28.69 -6.20 10.05
CA ALA A 461 29.10 -4.83 9.74
C ALA A 461 28.20 -3.79 10.41
N GLN A 462 28.81 -2.81 11.09
CA GLN A 462 28.08 -1.69 11.68
C GLN A 462 27.76 -0.62 10.62
N SER A 463 26.55 -0.07 10.67
CA SER A 463 26.25 1.20 9.98
C SER A 463 27.00 2.36 10.64
N ARG A 464 27.54 3.27 9.82
CA ARG A 464 28.14 4.52 10.28
C ARG A 464 27.23 5.73 10.17
N SER A 465 26.39 5.77 9.14
CA SER A 465 25.32 6.74 8.93
C SER A 465 24.03 6.30 9.63
N ARG A 466 23.01 7.17 9.60
CA ARG A 466 21.66 6.81 9.97
C ARG A 466 21.04 5.87 8.93
N ALA A 467 19.81 5.44 9.21
CA ALA A 467 18.99 4.80 8.19
C ALA A 467 18.73 5.78 7.04
N LEU A 468 18.67 5.28 5.80
CA LEU A 468 18.29 6.06 4.62
C LEU A 468 16.96 6.80 4.81
N GLY A 469 16.00 6.19 5.51
CA GLY A 469 14.73 6.83 5.86
C GLY A 469 14.80 7.96 6.90
N CYS A 470 15.98 8.27 7.43
CA CYS A 470 16.23 9.33 8.41
C CYS A 470 17.14 10.47 7.90
N GLU A 471 17.87 10.26 6.80
CA GLU A 471 18.76 11.27 6.21
C GLU A 471 18.02 12.11 5.16
N SER A 472 18.43 13.37 4.99
CA SER A 472 18.00 14.23 3.88
C SER A 472 19.09 14.31 2.80
N SER A 473 18.71 14.48 1.53
CA SER A 473 19.64 14.84 0.45
C SER A 473 20.74 13.81 0.16
N VAL A 474 20.44 12.52 0.32
CA VAL A 474 21.35 11.41 -0.01
C VAL A 474 21.63 11.34 -1.51
N ALA A 475 22.91 11.26 -1.91
CA ALA A 475 23.30 11.20 -3.31
C ALA A 475 22.64 10.02 -4.05
N GLY A 476 22.35 10.24 -5.33
CA GLY A 476 21.64 9.29 -6.20
C GLY A 476 20.12 9.41 -6.16
N PHE A 477 19.52 9.96 -5.10
CA PHE A 477 18.09 10.28 -5.06
C PHE A 477 17.84 11.67 -5.66
N GLY A 478 16.90 11.76 -6.62
CA GLY A 478 16.59 13.01 -7.32
C GLY A 478 15.42 13.78 -6.71
N ILE A 479 14.57 13.10 -5.92
CA ILE A 479 13.41 13.70 -5.25
C ILE A 479 13.44 13.29 -3.78
N HIS A 480 13.34 14.29 -2.89
CA HIS A 480 13.25 14.07 -1.45
C HIS A 480 11.92 14.63 -0.92
N ARG A 481 11.28 13.92 0.00
CA ARG A 481 10.07 14.34 0.72
C ARG A 481 10.26 14.10 2.22
N ASN A 482 10.20 15.19 3.00
CA ASN A 482 10.23 15.13 4.45
C ASN A 482 8.81 14.86 4.96
N LEU A 483 8.58 13.65 5.48
CA LEU A 483 7.27 13.20 5.96
C LEU A 483 6.79 13.99 7.19
N GLN A 484 7.68 14.70 7.91
CA GLN A 484 7.27 15.60 8.99
C GLN A 484 6.39 16.76 8.49
N GLY A 485 6.39 17.06 7.18
CA GLY A 485 5.43 18.00 6.57
C GLY A 485 4.02 17.43 6.35
N PHE A 486 3.81 16.15 6.68
CA PHE A 486 2.55 15.39 6.57
C PHE A 486 2.19 14.76 7.93
N ASP A 487 2.57 15.44 9.03
CA ASP A 487 2.36 15.02 10.43
C ASP A 487 2.98 13.68 10.85
N TYR A 488 4.06 13.24 10.18
CA TYR A 488 4.88 12.13 10.67
C TYR A 488 5.80 12.60 11.80
N ASN A 489 5.79 11.89 12.92
CA ASN A 489 6.52 12.23 14.13
C ASN A 489 7.39 11.06 14.63
N ASP A 490 7.81 11.10 15.90
CA ASP A 490 8.63 10.06 16.54
C ASP A 490 7.81 8.99 17.28
N SER A 491 6.50 8.91 17.04
CA SER A 491 5.67 7.80 17.51
C SER A 491 5.86 6.54 16.67
N SER A 492 5.57 5.38 17.27
CA SER A 492 5.62 4.08 16.58
C SER A 492 4.67 3.97 15.38
N TYR A 493 3.63 4.82 15.33
CA TYR A 493 2.61 4.80 14.30
C TYR A 493 3.09 5.46 13.01
N SER A 494 3.79 6.58 13.16
CA SER A 494 4.39 7.31 12.05
C SER A 494 5.47 6.53 11.30
N HIS A 495 5.87 5.32 11.71
CA HIS A 495 6.74 4.50 10.88
C HIS A 495 6.01 3.87 9.68
N SER A 496 4.68 3.72 9.74
CA SER A 496 3.89 3.00 8.73
C SER A 496 2.48 3.61 8.59
N ARG A 497 2.34 4.92 8.82
CA ARG A 497 1.04 5.59 8.82
C ARG A 497 0.37 5.53 7.45
N GLU A 498 1.17 5.55 6.39
CA GLU A 498 0.76 5.41 4.99
C GLU A 498 0.09 4.07 4.65
N PHE A 499 0.13 3.08 5.56
CA PHE A 499 -0.58 1.79 5.43
C PHE A 499 -1.57 1.50 6.57
N ARG A 500 -1.65 2.35 7.61
CA ARG A 500 -2.42 2.08 8.83
C ARG A 500 -3.56 3.06 9.12
N GLY A 501 -3.46 4.31 8.67
CA GLY A 501 -4.52 5.29 8.92
C GLY A 501 -4.71 6.24 7.76
N CYS A 502 -5.89 6.83 7.69
CA CYS A 502 -6.23 7.77 6.64
C CYS A 502 -5.24 8.95 6.66
N THR A 503 -4.73 9.30 5.48
CA THR A 503 -3.84 10.45 5.29
C THR A 503 -4.50 11.41 4.30
N THR A 504 -5.04 12.50 4.84
CA THR A 504 -5.31 13.74 4.10
C THR A 504 -4.03 14.56 3.94
#